data_AF-A0A2E5JB20-F1
#
_entry.id   AF-A0A2E5JB20-F1
#
_cell.length_a   1.000
_cell.length_b   1.000
_cell.length_c   1.000
_cell.angle_alpha   90.00
_cell.angle_beta   90.00
_cell.angle_gamma   90.00
#
_symmetry.space_group_name_H-M   'P 1'
#
loop_
_entity.id
_entity.type
_entity.pdbx_description
1 polymer ?
#
loop_
_entity_poly.entity_id
_entity_poly.type
_entity_poly.pdbx_seq_one_letter_code
_entity_poly.pdbx_strand_id
1 'polypeptide(L)'
;MFFQQEDLPFTIDGIVPDIIINPHAIPSRMTIGHMIECLAGKVSSLNGNFTDASPFNGRSVEDLMQQLKSLGFNSKGNETLYSGITGEKIKAEIFIGPTFYQRLKHNVEDKIHARGRGRRNQLTNQPNDGRINGGGLRVGEMEKDSFNAHAVPYVLNERMCVSSDAYKMKIKDKEVTIPYAAKLLFEELRSMCINVDLRVKDKTT
;
A
#
# COMPACT_ATOMS: atom_id res chain seq x y z
N MET A 1 12.02 3.27 4.79
CA MET A 1 12.65 3.92 5.96
C MET A 1 13.66 4.91 5.40
N PHE A 2 13.75 6.09 5.99
CA PHE A 2 14.81 7.06 5.65
C PHE A 2 15.87 6.95 6.73
N PHE A 3 17.11 6.75 6.31
CA PHE A 3 18.27 6.68 7.20
C PHE A 3 19.15 7.91 6.96
N GLN A 4 19.88 8.32 7.98
CA GLN A 4 20.95 9.28 7.78
C GLN A 4 22.10 8.61 7.04
N GLN A 5 22.90 9.39 6.33
CA GLN A 5 24.03 8.87 5.55
C GLN A 5 25.04 8.11 6.44
N GLU A 6 25.23 8.56 7.68
CA GLU A 6 26.15 7.95 8.66
C GLU A 6 25.74 6.54 9.11
N ASP A 7 24.45 6.22 9.06
CA ASP A 7 23.94 4.91 9.47
C ASP A 7 24.05 3.87 8.34
N LEU A 8 24.21 4.32 7.10
CA LEU A 8 24.21 3.46 5.93
C LEU A 8 25.56 2.75 5.77
N PRO A 9 25.56 1.52 5.22
CA PRO A 9 26.79 0.80 4.98
C PRO A 9 27.59 1.44 3.84
N PHE A 10 28.91 1.44 3.95
CA PHE A 10 29.80 2.10 2.98
C PHE A 10 30.86 1.12 2.44
N THR A 11 31.30 1.37 1.20
CA THR A 11 32.41 0.62 0.58
C THR A 11 33.77 1.11 1.06
N ILE A 12 34.86 0.42 0.71
CA ILE A 12 36.21 0.86 1.06
C ILE A 12 36.58 2.22 0.45
N ASP A 13 35.96 2.54 -0.69
CA ASP A 13 36.11 3.83 -1.40
C ASP A 13 35.19 4.92 -0.82
N GLY A 14 34.41 4.61 0.22
CA GLY A 14 33.48 5.53 0.88
C GLY A 14 32.14 5.72 0.16
N ILE A 15 31.81 4.85 -0.80
CA ILE A 15 30.52 4.92 -1.51
C ILE A 15 29.41 4.44 -0.57
N VAL A 16 28.40 5.29 -0.39
CA VAL A 16 27.19 5.01 0.38
C VAL A 16 26.02 4.83 -0.60
N PRO A 17 25.19 3.78 -0.47
CA PRO A 17 24.07 3.54 -1.38
C PRO A 17 22.91 4.52 -1.13
N ASP A 18 22.32 5.04 -2.20
CA ASP A 18 21.10 5.87 -2.11
C ASP A 18 19.85 5.03 -1.78
N ILE A 19 19.78 3.81 -2.32
CA ILE A 19 18.63 2.91 -2.18
C ILE A 19 19.14 1.51 -1.83
N ILE A 20 18.55 0.91 -0.78
CA ILE A 20 18.79 -0.48 -0.40
C ILE A 20 17.57 -1.32 -0.79
N ILE A 21 17.81 -2.38 -1.56
CA ILE A 21 16.78 -3.32 -2.00
C ILE A 21 16.89 -4.60 -1.18
N ASN A 22 15.74 -5.16 -0.80
CA ASN A 22 15.70 -6.48 -0.19
C ASN A 22 15.92 -7.58 -1.25
N PRO A 23 16.92 -8.47 -1.09
CA PRO A 23 17.20 -9.55 -2.05
C PRO A 23 16.02 -10.53 -2.25
N HIS A 24 15.09 -10.64 -1.29
CA HIS A 24 13.91 -11.50 -1.43
C HIS A 24 12.99 -11.14 -2.61
N ALA A 25 13.11 -9.93 -3.17
CA ALA A 25 12.33 -9.51 -4.33
C ALA A 25 12.74 -10.20 -5.65
N ILE A 26 13.97 -10.71 -5.74
CA ILE A 26 14.54 -11.22 -7.00
C ILE A 26 14.13 -12.68 -7.28
N PRO A 27 14.25 -13.64 -6.33
CA PRO A 27 13.97 -15.05 -6.62
C PRO A 27 12.54 -15.31 -7.08
N SER A 28 11.56 -14.66 -6.44
CA SER A 28 10.14 -14.87 -6.74
C SER A 28 9.69 -14.23 -8.06
N ARG A 29 10.30 -13.10 -8.44
CA ARG A 29 9.94 -12.36 -9.66
C ARG A 29 10.83 -12.71 -10.85
N MET A 30 11.92 -13.46 -10.62
CA MET A 30 12.88 -13.88 -11.63
C MET A 30 13.44 -12.73 -12.47
N THR A 31 13.57 -11.53 -11.88
CA THR A 31 14.06 -10.32 -12.55
C THR A 31 15.59 -10.27 -12.58
N ILE A 32 16.21 -11.25 -13.25
CA ILE A 32 17.67 -11.37 -13.36
C ILE A 32 18.26 -10.18 -14.14
N GLY A 33 17.50 -9.64 -15.10
CA GLY A 33 17.90 -8.46 -15.89
C GLY A 33 18.27 -7.25 -15.03
N HIS A 34 17.64 -7.07 -13.87
CA HIS A 34 17.99 -6.00 -12.92
C HIS A 34 19.42 -6.15 -12.38
N MET A 35 19.86 -7.38 -12.11
CA MET A 35 21.23 -7.65 -11.67
C MET A 35 22.23 -7.41 -12.81
N ILE A 36 21.86 -7.79 -14.04
CA ILE A 36 22.70 -7.57 -15.23
C ILE A 36 22.82 -6.07 -15.53
N GLU A 37 21.73 -5.30 -15.42
CA GLU A 37 21.72 -3.84 -15.58
C GLU A 37 22.67 -3.19 -14.58
N CYS A 38 22.61 -3.59 -13.31
CA CYS A 38 23.49 -3.06 -12.26
C CYS A 38 24.98 -3.35 -12.54
N LEU A 39 25.31 -4.56 -13.00
CA LEU A 39 26.68 -4.92 -13.43
C LEU A 39 27.12 -4.08 -14.63
N ALA A 40 26.29 -4.00 -15.67
CA ALA A 40 26.57 -3.24 -16.87
C ALA A 40 26.75 -1.75 -16.56
N GLY A 41 25.88 -1.18 -15.71
CA GLY A 41 25.97 0.20 -15.26
C GLY A 41 27.26 0.48 -14.49
N LYS A 42 27.68 -0.46 -13.62
CA LYS A 42 28.94 -0.36 -12.89
C LYS A 42 30.15 -0.33 -13.82
N VAL A 43 30.24 -1.29 -14.74
CA VAL A 43 31.33 -1.35 -15.73
C VAL A 43 31.33 -0.10 -16.63
N SER A 44 30.14 0.35 -17.05
CA SER A 44 29.94 1.54 -17.88
C SER A 44 30.44 2.81 -17.19
N SER A 45 30.06 3.01 -15.92
CA SER A 45 30.44 4.18 -15.13
C SER A 45 31.94 4.25 -14.88
N LEU A 46 32.61 3.11 -14.68
CA LEU A 46 34.07 3.05 -14.51
C LEU A 46 34.84 3.30 -15.81
N ASN A 47 34.33 2.76 -16.94
CA ASN A 47 34.98 2.92 -18.25
C ASN A 47 34.63 4.22 -18.97
N GLY A 48 33.64 4.99 -18.47
CA GLY A 48 33.16 6.21 -19.12
C GLY A 48 32.40 5.99 -20.43
N ASN A 49 31.85 4.79 -20.64
CA ASN A 49 31.15 4.41 -21.88
C ASN A 49 29.72 3.97 -21.58
N PHE A 50 28.78 4.26 -22.49
CA PHE A 50 27.43 3.71 -22.40
C PHE A 50 27.41 2.26 -22.91
N THR A 51 26.74 1.38 -22.17
CA THR A 51 26.50 0.00 -22.61
C THR A 51 25.13 -0.12 -23.24
N ASP A 52 25.07 -0.69 -24.43
CA ASP A 52 23.82 -1.06 -25.09
C ASP A 52 23.22 -2.31 -24.43
N ALA A 53 21.93 -2.25 -24.13
CA ALA A 53 21.14 -3.32 -23.52
C ALA A 53 19.87 -3.62 -24.33
N SER A 54 19.92 -3.35 -25.64
CA SER A 54 18.82 -3.62 -26.56
C SER A 54 18.38 -5.09 -26.54
N PRO A 55 17.09 -5.40 -26.74
CA PRO A 55 16.63 -6.78 -26.75
C PRO A 55 17.38 -7.63 -27.78
N PHE A 56 17.83 -8.83 -27.37
CA PHE A 56 18.55 -9.80 -28.21
C PHE A 56 19.91 -9.34 -28.76
N ASN A 57 20.38 -8.15 -28.38
CA ASN A 57 21.67 -7.58 -28.75
C ASN A 57 22.38 -7.13 -27.48
N GLY A 58 23.53 -7.72 -27.16
CA GLY A 58 24.24 -7.34 -25.96
C GLY A 58 25.59 -8.01 -25.84
N ARG A 59 26.45 -7.41 -25.01
CA ARG A 59 27.66 -8.08 -24.52
C ARG A 59 27.26 -9.27 -23.65
N SER A 60 28.07 -10.32 -23.71
CA SER A 60 27.86 -11.47 -22.81
C SER A 60 28.05 -11.03 -21.35
N VAL A 61 27.36 -11.69 -20.42
CA VAL A 61 27.53 -11.39 -18.99
C VAL A 61 28.98 -11.68 -18.58
N GLU A 62 29.57 -12.71 -19.19
CA GLU A 62 30.96 -13.11 -19.01
C GLU A 62 31.93 -11.97 -19.37
N ASP A 63 31.68 -11.24 -20.46
CA ASP A 63 32.50 -10.08 -20.84
C ASP A 63 32.44 -8.97 -19.78
N LEU A 64 31.25 -8.69 -19.25
CA LEU A 64 31.09 -7.71 -18.17
C LEU A 64 31.85 -8.14 -16.91
N MET A 65 31.77 -9.41 -16.54
CA MET A 65 32.49 -9.98 -15.40
C MET A 65 34.01 -9.88 -15.58
N GLN A 66 34.52 -10.09 -16.80
CA GLN A 66 35.95 -9.95 -17.11
C GLN A 66 36.42 -8.50 -17.07
N GLN A 67 35.63 -7.58 -17.64
CA GLN A 67 35.93 -6.15 -17.58
C GLN A 67 35.96 -5.66 -16.14
N LEU A 68 34.97 -6.05 -15.32
CA LEU A 68 34.93 -5.68 -13.92
C LEU A 68 36.14 -6.19 -13.14
N LYS A 69 36.60 -7.42 -13.45
CA LYS A 69 37.82 -7.98 -12.88
C LYS A 69 39.08 -7.22 -13.31
N SER A 70 39.16 -6.77 -14.57
CA SER A 70 40.28 -5.94 -15.05
C SER A 70 40.36 -4.58 -14.36
N LEU A 71 39.23 -4.08 -13.87
CA LEU A 71 39.11 -2.84 -13.11
C LEU A 71 39.39 -3.02 -11.61
N GLY A 72 39.78 -4.22 -11.16
CA GLY A 72 40.13 -4.50 -9.76
C GLY A 72 38.94 -4.86 -8.86
N PHE A 73 37.74 -4.96 -9.41
CA PHE A 73 36.53 -5.34 -8.66
C PHE A 73 36.28 -6.85 -8.73
N ASN A 74 35.42 -7.37 -7.84
CA ASN A 74 34.97 -8.75 -7.89
C ASN A 74 34.21 -9.02 -9.20
N SER A 75 34.47 -10.16 -9.85
CA SER A 75 33.81 -10.52 -11.11
C SER A 75 32.28 -10.58 -10.99
N LYS A 76 31.74 -10.89 -9.81
CA LYS A 76 30.29 -10.95 -9.56
C LYS A 76 29.66 -9.59 -9.18
N GLY A 77 30.45 -8.52 -9.08
CA GLY A 77 29.97 -7.20 -8.64
C GLY A 77 29.71 -7.07 -7.15
N ASN A 78 29.98 -8.11 -6.36
CA ASN A 78 29.87 -8.07 -4.91
C ASN A 78 31.08 -7.34 -4.29
N GLU A 79 30.82 -6.52 -3.28
CA GLU A 79 31.84 -5.81 -2.53
C GLU A 79 31.72 -6.08 -1.02
N THR A 80 32.83 -5.89 -0.33
CA THR A 80 32.82 -5.83 1.13
C THR A 80 32.36 -4.44 1.56
N LEU A 81 31.28 -4.38 2.34
CA LEU A 81 30.82 -3.14 2.97
C LEU A 81 31.06 -3.19 4.48
N TYR A 82 31.15 -2.01 5.08
CA TYR A 82 31.24 -1.80 6.53
C TYR A 82 29.92 -1.23 7.04
N SER A 83 29.51 -1.62 8.25
CA SER A 83 28.31 -1.07 8.88
C SER A 83 28.55 0.38 9.31
N GLY A 84 27.67 1.31 8.92
CA GLY A 84 27.73 2.69 9.43
C GLY A 84 27.50 2.78 10.94
N ILE A 85 26.71 1.85 11.50
CA ILE A 85 26.34 1.84 12.93
C ILE A 85 27.47 1.28 13.80
N THR A 86 28.03 0.11 13.43
CA THR A 86 29.04 -0.56 14.27
C THR A 86 30.47 -0.32 13.82
N GLY A 87 30.68 0.16 12.60
CA GLY A 87 32.00 0.25 11.96
C GLY A 87 32.60 -1.10 11.55
N GLU A 88 31.95 -2.22 11.87
CA GLU A 88 32.47 -3.55 11.56
C GLU A 88 32.20 -3.96 10.11
N LYS A 89 33.06 -4.84 9.58
CA LYS A 89 32.88 -5.45 8.27
C LYS A 89 31.63 -6.33 8.27
N ILE A 90 30.75 -6.12 7.28
CA ILE A 90 29.58 -6.98 7.06
C ILE A 90 30.07 -8.36 6.63
N LYS A 91 29.54 -9.42 7.27
CA LYS A 91 29.96 -10.81 7.05
C LYS A 91 29.70 -11.30 5.62
N ALA A 92 28.63 -10.82 4.99
CA ALA A 92 28.28 -11.15 3.62
C ALA A 92 28.82 -10.09 2.66
N GLU A 93 29.21 -10.52 1.46
CA GLU A 93 29.49 -9.59 0.37
C GLU A 93 28.18 -9.02 -0.15
N ILE A 94 28.13 -7.71 -0.36
CA ILE A 94 26.92 -7.01 -0.79
C ILE A 94 27.06 -6.65 -2.27
N PHE A 95 26.03 -6.96 -3.03
CA PHE A 95 25.94 -6.56 -4.43
C PHE A 95 25.58 -5.07 -4.50
N ILE A 96 26.46 -4.26 -5.09
CA ILE A 96 26.29 -2.80 -5.20
C ILE A 96 26.70 -2.32 -6.60
N GLY A 97 25.91 -1.41 -7.16
CA GLY A 97 26.18 -0.74 -8.42
C GLY A 97 25.06 0.24 -8.79
N PRO A 98 25.30 1.11 -9.78
CA PRO A 98 24.31 2.07 -10.23
C PRO A 98 23.17 1.34 -10.93
N THR A 99 21.93 1.70 -10.60
CA THR A 99 20.72 1.15 -11.23
C THR A 99 19.71 2.26 -11.42
N PHE A 100 19.02 2.28 -12.56
CA PHE A 100 18.08 3.34 -12.85
C PHE A 100 16.76 3.17 -12.09
N TYR A 101 16.35 4.20 -11.36
CA TYR A 101 15.10 4.23 -10.61
C TYR A 101 14.18 5.34 -11.11
N GLN A 102 12.93 5.00 -11.41
CA GLN A 102 11.91 5.96 -11.81
C GLN A 102 10.95 6.27 -10.65
N ARG A 103 10.78 7.56 -10.34
CA ARG A 103 9.77 8.03 -9.38
C ARG A 103 8.38 8.01 -10.01
N LEU A 104 7.43 7.32 -9.37
CA LEU A 104 6.04 7.22 -9.82
C LEU A 104 5.16 8.34 -9.24
N LYS A 105 4.02 8.62 -9.90
CA LYS A 105 3.08 9.70 -9.53
C LYS A 105 2.25 9.44 -8.25
N HIS A 106 2.27 8.24 -7.70
CA HIS A 106 1.40 7.86 -6.60
C HIS A 106 2.03 8.15 -5.25
N ASN A 107 1.95 9.40 -4.80
CA ASN A 107 2.48 9.82 -3.51
C ASN A 107 1.51 9.55 -2.36
N VAL A 108 2.06 9.39 -1.14
CA VAL A 108 1.26 9.17 0.08
C VAL A 108 0.49 10.43 0.48
N GLU A 109 1.10 11.61 0.31
CA GLU A 109 0.46 12.91 0.56
C GLU A 109 -0.86 13.05 -0.20
N ASP A 110 -0.85 12.67 -1.48
CA ASP A 110 -2.03 12.63 -2.36
C ASP A 110 -2.98 11.48 -2.03
N LYS A 111 -2.71 10.64 -1.02
CA LYS A 111 -3.53 9.47 -0.62
C LYS A 111 -4.03 9.50 0.83
N ILE A 112 -3.45 10.33 1.71
CA ILE A 112 -3.92 10.47 3.09
C ILE A 112 -5.36 11.01 3.11
N HIS A 113 -6.27 10.25 3.71
CA HIS A 113 -7.68 10.62 3.84
C HIS A 113 -8.22 10.17 5.18
N ALA A 114 -8.90 11.07 5.88
CA ALA A 114 -9.54 10.80 7.16
C ALA A 114 -10.82 11.62 7.29
N ARG A 115 -11.81 11.05 7.98
CA ARG A 115 -13.09 11.71 8.26
C ARG A 115 -13.49 11.48 9.71
N GLY A 116 -13.72 12.56 10.45
CA GLY A 116 -14.38 12.52 11.75
C GLY A 116 -15.91 12.63 11.60
N ARG A 117 -16.41 13.86 11.46
CA ARG A 117 -17.80 14.16 11.08
C ARG A 117 -17.79 15.07 9.84
N GLY A 118 -18.87 15.04 9.07
CA GLY A 118 -18.93 15.80 7.82
C GLY A 118 -20.33 15.83 7.24
N ARG A 119 -20.45 16.46 6.06
CA ARG A 119 -21.72 16.56 5.32
C ARG A 119 -22.27 15.18 4.99
N ARG A 120 -23.60 15.08 4.99
CA ARG A 120 -24.35 13.89 4.65
C ARG A 120 -25.14 14.14 3.37
N ASN A 121 -25.41 13.06 2.65
CA ASN A 121 -26.24 13.11 1.47
C ASN A 121 -27.68 13.46 1.89
N GLN A 122 -28.33 14.36 1.17
CA GLN A 122 -29.70 14.79 1.48
C GLN A 122 -30.71 13.65 1.30
N LEU A 123 -30.49 12.79 0.30
CA LEU A 123 -31.42 11.70 0.01
C LEU A 123 -31.32 10.58 1.04
N THR A 124 -30.11 10.05 1.28
CA THR A 124 -29.91 8.84 2.10
C THR A 124 -29.49 9.14 3.54
N ASN A 125 -29.21 10.40 3.88
CA ASN A 125 -28.65 10.82 5.18
C ASN A 125 -27.37 10.06 5.59
N GLN A 126 -26.67 9.46 4.63
CA GLN A 126 -25.41 8.78 4.81
C GLN A 126 -24.22 9.73 4.56
N PRO A 127 -23.03 9.42 5.06
CA PRO A 127 -21.80 10.11 4.69
C PRO A 127 -21.64 10.28 3.17
N ASN A 128 -21.26 11.48 2.71
CA ASN A 128 -20.94 11.70 1.29
C ASN A 128 -19.82 10.79 0.78
N ASP A 129 -19.81 10.55 -0.53
CA ASP A 129 -18.77 9.79 -1.21
C ASP A 129 -17.61 10.66 -1.68
N GLY A 130 -16.45 10.01 -1.82
CA GLY A 130 -15.26 10.56 -2.45
C GLY A 130 -14.42 11.45 -1.54
N ARG A 131 -13.11 11.39 -1.72
CA ARG A 131 -12.15 12.15 -0.91
C ARG A 131 -12.34 13.67 -1.03
N ILE A 132 -12.58 14.16 -2.26
CA ILE A 132 -12.73 15.59 -2.56
C ILE A 132 -13.82 16.23 -1.69
N ASN A 133 -14.88 15.46 -1.37
CA ASN A 133 -16.01 15.92 -0.58
C ASN A 133 -15.85 15.69 0.93
N GLY A 134 -14.66 15.28 1.39
CA GLY A 134 -14.48 14.81 2.78
C GLY A 134 -15.30 13.55 3.05
N GLY A 135 -15.42 12.67 2.06
CA GLY A 135 -16.30 11.51 2.07
C GLY A 135 -15.92 10.46 3.12
N GLY A 136 -16.89 9.61 3.49
CA GLY A 136 -16.65 8.49 4.39
C GLY A 136 -15.94 7.33 3.68
N LEU A 137 -15.38 6.42 4.47
CA LEU A 137 -14.97 5.11 3.95
C LEU A 137 -16.17 4.17 4.04
N ARG A 138 -16.34 3.36 3.00
CA ARG A 138 -17.44 2.42 2.90
C ARG A 138 -17.10 1.15 3.67
N VAL A 139 -17.97 0.78 4.61
CA VAL A 139 -18.05 -0.60 5.13
C VAL A 139 -19.03 -1.34 4.22
N GLY A 140 -18.51 -2.25 3.41
CA GLY A 140 -19.28 -2.97 2.41
C GLY A 140 -19.86 -4.28 2.94
N GLU A 141 -20.36 -5.06 1.99
CA GLU A 141 -20.94 -6.37 2.27
C GLU A 141 -19.89 -7.39 2.73
N MET A 142 -18.69 -7.35 2.15
CA MET A 142 -17.61 -8.25 2.54
C MET A 142 -17.11 -7.97 3.96
N GLU A 143 -17.01 -6.70 4.35
CA GLU A 143 -16.62 -6.33 5.72
C GLU A 143 -17.70 -6.72 6.74
N LYS A 144 -18.99 -6.59 6.36
CA LYS A 144 -20.12 -7.07 7.17
C LYS A 144 -20.01 -8.58 7.43
N ASP A 145 -19.70 -9.37 6.41
CA ASP A 145 -19.55 -10.82 6.56
C ASP A 145 -18.35 -11.18 7.45
N SER A 146 -17.26 -10.41 7.37
CA SER A 146 -16.13 -10.54 8.29
C SER A 146 -16.54 -10.27 9.75
N PHE A 147 -17.31 -9.21 10.02
CA PHE A 147 -17.83 -8.92 11.36
C PHE A 147 -18.75 -10.03 11.90
N ASN A 148 -19.58 -10.60 11.03
CA ASN A 148 -20.43 -11.74 11.39
C ASN A 148 -19.60 -12.98 11.74
N ALA A 149 -18.55 -13.28 10.95
CA ALA A 149 -17.66 -14.41 11.21
C ALA A 149 -16.92 -14.29 12.55
N HIS A 150 -16.57 -13.06 12.96
CA HIS A 150 -15.96 -12.78 14.26
C HIS A 150 -16.97 -12.68 15.41
N ALA A 151 -18.26 -12.84 15.15
CA ALA A 151 -19.33 -12.74 16.14
C ALA A 151 -19.30 -11.43 16.96
N VAL A 152 -19.13 -10.28 16.27
CA VAL A 152 -19.10 -8.94 16.90
C VAL A 152 -20.37 -8.11 16.59
N PRO A 153 -21.56 -8.50 17.10
CA PRO A 153 -22.83 -7.86 16.72
C PRO A 153 -22.93 -6.39 17.14
N TYR A 154 -22.30 -6.01 18.27
CA TYR A 154 -22.30 -4.62 18.73
C TYR A 154 -21.46 -3.71 17.83
N VAL A 155 -20.32 -4.19 17.33
CA VAL A 155 -19.48 -3.45 16.38
C VAL A 155 -20.18 -3.34 15.04
N LEU A 156 -20.84 -4.41 14.58
CA LEU A 156 -21.62 -4.39 13.35
C LEU A 156 -22.73 -3.34 13.43
N ASN A 157 -23.51 -3.32 14.52
CA ASN A 157 -24.57 -2.34 14.72
C ASN A 157 -24.01 -0.91 14.85
N GLU A 158 -22.87 -0.74 15.51
CA GLU A 158 -22.23 0.57 15.63
C GLU A 158 -21.77 1.11 14.27
N ARG A 159 -21.09 0.28 13.46
CA ARG A 159 -20.59 0.69 12.13
C ARG A 159 -21.71 0.90 11.11
N MET A 160 -22.69 -0.02 11.06
CA MET A 160 -23.73 0.00 10.03
C MET A 160 -24.91 0.93 10.33
N CYS A 161 -25.20 1.20 11.61
CA CYS A 161 -26.35 2.01 12.01
C CYS A 161 -25.91 3.28 12.75
N VAL A 162 -25.27 3.13 13.92
CA VAL A 162 -25.01 4.25 14.84
C VAL A 162 -24.11 5.33 14.21
N SER A 163 -22.99 4.91 13.61
CA SER A 163 -21.99 5.80 13.03
C SER A 163 -22.25 6.18 11.56
N SER A 164 -23.30 5.61 10.95
CA SER A 164 -23.72 5.92 9.58
C SER A 164 -24.94 6.85 9.60
N ASP A 165 -26.15 6.28 9.63
CA ASP A 165 -27.40 6.97 9.33
C ASP A 165 -28.50 6.69 10.38
N ALA A 166 -28.11 6.48 11.64
CA ALA A 166 -29.06 6.30 12.74
C ALA A 166 -30.14 7.40 12.78
N TYR A 167 -31.40 6.96 12.77
CA TYR A 167 -32.58 7.80 12.74
C TYR A 167 -33.62 7.29 13.74
N LYS A 168 -34.27 8.20 14.46
CA LYS A 168 -35.34 7.87 15.41
C LYS A 168 -36.69 7.92 14.70
N MET A 169 -37.40 6.80 14.64
CA MET A 169 -38.73 6.69 14.05
C MET A 169 -39.77 6.34 15.11
N LYS A 170 -40.95 6.98 15.06
CA LYS A 170 -42.10 6.65 15.91
C LYS A 170 -42.98 5.61 15.23
N ILE A 171 -43.24 4.49 15.92
CA ILE A 171 -44.11 3.41 15.46
C ILE A 171 -45.13 3.11 16.57
N LYS A 172 -46.43 3.32 16.31
CA LYS A 172 -47.54 2.97 17.23
C LYS A 172 -47.21 3.37 18.69
N ASP A 173 -46.82 4.63 18.87
CA ASP A 173 -46.46 5.30 20.14
C ASP A 173 -45.11 4.91 20.79
N LYS A 174 -44.31 4.03 20.18
CA LYS A 174 -42.93 3.71 20.63
C LYS A 174 -41.88 4.34 19.73
N GLU A 175 -40.81 4.86 20.33
CA GLU A 175 -39.67 5.46 19.61
C GLU A 175 -38.57 4.41 19.43
N VAL A 176 -38.19 4.12 18.18
CA VAL A 176 -37.18 3.11 17.84
C VAL A 176 -36.11 3.72 16.95
N THR A 177 -34.84 3.42 17.24
CA THR A 177 -33.71 3.82 16.39
C THR A 177 -33.53 2.79 15.28
N ILE A 178 -33.61 3.24 14.03
CA ILE A 178 -33.39 2.43 12.82
C ILE A 178 -32.42 3.16 11.87
N PRO A 179 -31.76 2.45 10.94
CA PRO A 179 -31.04 3.11 9.85
C PRO A 179 -31.99 3.94 8.99
N TYR A 180 -31.59 5.16 8.61
CA TYR A 180 -32.38 6.01 7.72
C TYR A 180 -32.64 5.35 6.36
N ALA A 181 -31.67 4.58 5.84
CA ALA A 181 -31.87 3.80 4.63
C ALA A 181 -33.06 2.81 4.72
N ALA A 182 -33.31 2.23 5.89
CA ALA A 182 -34.48 1.37 6.09
C ALA A 182 -35.79 2.16 6.05
N LYS A 183 -35.81 3.36 6.64
CA LYS A 183 -36.95 4.30 6.57
C LYS A 183 -37.26 4.67 5.11
N LEU A 184 -36.23 5.00 4.33
CA LEU A 184 -36.36 5.33 2.91
C LEU A 184 -36.93 4.15 2.12
N LEU A 185 -36.42 2.94 2.35
CA LEU A 185 -36.92 1.72 1.72
C LEU A 185 -38.42 1.48 2.00
N PHE A 186 -38.88 1.74 3.23
CA PHE A 186 -40.31 1.59 3.55
C PHE A 186 -41.18 2.60 2.80
N GLU A 187 -40.69 3.82 2.59
CA GLU A 187 -41.39 4.85 1.81
C GLU A 187 -41.42 4.50 0.32
N GLU A 188 -40.33 3.97 -0.22
CA GLU A 188 -40.25 3.48 -1.61
C GLU A 188 -41.14 2.26 -1.85
N LEU A 189 -41.21 1.29 -0.92
CA LEU A 189 -42.12 0.16 -1.05
C LEU A 189 -43.59 0.61 -1.04
N ARG A 190 -43.95 1.57 -0.17
CA ARG A 190 -45.32 2.10 -0.10
C ARG A 190 -45.71 2.85 -1.37
N SER A 191 -44.79 3.57 -2.01
CA SER A 191 -45.07 4.24 -3.28
C SER A 191 -45.31 3.25 -4.42
N MET A 192 -44.74 2.05 -4.33
CA MET A 192 -45.00 0.91 -5.22
C MET A 192 -46.24 0.08 -4.80
N CYS A 193 -47.10 0.61 -3.93
CA CYS A 193 -48.28 -0.08 -3.40
C CYS A 193 -47.98 -1.35 -2.60
N ILE A 194 -46.77 -1.51 -2.08
CA ILE A 194 -46.38 -2.60 -1.19
C ILE A 194 -46.42 -2.07 0.25
N ASN A 195 -47.40 -2.54 1.03
CA ASN A 195 -47.55 -2.09 2.40
C ASN A 195 -46.61 -2.85 3.35
N VAL A 196 -45.91 -2.12 4.22
CA VAL A 196 -45.01 -2.67 5.25
C VAL A 196 -45.65 -2.46 6.62
N ASP A 197 -46.12 -3.55 7.24
CA ASP A 197 -46.64 -3.55 8.62
C ASP A 197 -45.52 -3.89 9.61
N LEU A 198 -45.17 -2.93 10.46
CA LEU A 198 -44.16 -3.08 11.50
C LEU A 198 -44.82 -3.43 12.84
N ARG A 199 -44.32 -4.48 13.50
CA ARG A 199 -44.78 -4.92 14.82
C ARG A 199 -43.64 -4.74 15.83
N VAL A 200 -43.86 -3.90 16.84
CA VAL A 200 -42.91 -3.69 17.92
C VAL A 200 -43.28 -4.61 19.08
N LYS A 201 -42.35 -5.47 19.50
CA LYS A 201 -42.46 -6.27 20.73
C LYS A 201 -41.57 -5.68 21.79
N ASP A 202 -41.99 -5.77 23.06
CA ASP A 202 -41.14 -5.40 24.18
C ASP A 202 -39.98 -6.38 24.29
N LYS A 203 -38.79 -5.86 24.65
CA LYS A 203 -37.63 -6.71 24.92
C LYS A 203 -37.96 -7.56 26.14
N THR A 204 -38.17 -8.86 25.94
CA THR A 204 -38.12 -9.84 27.02
C THR A 204 -36.67 -9.87 27.52
N THR A 205 -36.47 -9.48 28.77
CA THR A 205 -35.21 -9.63 29.51
C THR A 205 -34.72 -11.07 29.48
#